data_AF-A0A9W7STH8-F1
#
_entry.id   AF-A0A9W7STH8-F1
#
_cell.length_a   1.000
_cell.length_b   1.000
_cell.length_c   1.000
_cell.angle_alpha   90.00
_cell.angle_beta   90.00
_cell.angle_gamma   90.00
#
_symmetry.space_group_name_H-M   'P 1'
#
loop_
_entity.id
_entity.type
_entity.pdbx_description
1 polymer ?
#
loop_
_entity_poly.entity_id
_entity_poly.type
_entity_poly.pdbx_seq_one_letter_code
_entity_poly.pdbx_strand_id
1 'polypeptide(L)'
;MMPSSHPEASLTRSSTPEEVLFEDYIELHRRKKQLQFDNRTATYAFARAKEFVLQQLLHPAAACIFVGDLPHDLGRGTIANMLYCLFTTIGNCEVAVHKSIRRTNGEVRTFNYALVQYQTVDEATSALSQAHTTVRSLALAVFQRPLRVQPCVAKRSITVWLRPSTDK
;
A
#
# COMPACT_ATOMS: atom_id res chain seq x y z
N MET A 1 -82.38 16.46 11.93
CA MET A 1 -82.29 15.63 10.71
C MET A 1 -80.82 15.30 10.49
N MET A 2 -80.49 14.00 10.43
CA MET A 2 -79.25 13.30 10.02
C MET A 2 -77.87 13.76 10.60
N PRO A 3 -77.08 12.78 11.08
CA PRO A 3 -75.71 12.55 10.59
C PRO A 3 -75.48 11.05 10.27
N SER A 4 -75.04 10.67 9.06
CA SER A 4 -73.64 10.46 8.66
C SER A 4 -72.84 9.47 9.52
N SER A 5 -72.36 8.38 8.90
CA SER A 5 -71.11 7.73 9.32
C SER A 5 -70.54 6.77 8.26
N HIS A 6 -69.38 7.18 7.74
CA HIS A 6 -68.24 6.41 7.21
C HIS A 6 -67.80 5.24 8.14
N PRO A 7 -66.61 4.64 7.93
CA PRO A 7 -66.16 3.76 6.85
C PRO A 7 -65.63 2.43 7.44
N GLU A 8 -65.35 1.44 6.58
CA GLU A 8 -64.67 0.20 6.98
C GLU A 8 -63.24 0.46 7.49
N ALA A 9 -63.00 0.12 8.76
CA ALA A 9 -61.69 0.14 9.38
C ALA A 9 -60.88 -1.09 8.96
N SER A 10 -59.75 -0.85 8.29
CA SER A 10 -58.76 -1.87 7.98
C SER A 10 -58.06 -2.34 9.25
N LEU A 11 -58.09 -3.66 9.49
CA LEU A 11 -57.41 -4.33 10.59
C LEU A 11 -55.89 -4.11 10.54
N THR A 12 -55.36 -3.42 11.53
CA THR A 12 -53.93 -3.45 11.86
C THR A 12 -53.63 -4.71 12.66
N ARG A 13 -52.72 -5.55 12.15
CA ARG A 13 -52.17 -6.70 12.86
C ARG A 13 -51.40 -6.20 14.09
N SER A 14 -51.94 -6.49 15.27
CA SER A 14 -51.29 -6.31 16.57
C SER A 14 -50.45 -7.55 16.86
N SER A 15 -49.13 -7.50 16.63
CA SER A 15 -48.20 -8.56 17.04
C SER A 15 -48.17 -8.65 18.57
N THR A 16 -48.20 -9.86 19.11
CA THR A 16 -48.21 -10.07 20.56
C THR A 16 -46.81 -9.85 21.14
N PRO A 17 -46.68 -9.45 22.42
CA PRO A 17 -45.38 -9.18 23.04
C PRO A 17 -44.42 -10.39 23.07
N GLU A 18 -44.92 -11.62 22.94
CA GLU A 18 -44.09 -12.83 22.83
C GLU A 18 -43.45 -13.01 21.45
N GLU A 19 -44.09 -12.54 20.37
CA GLU A 19 -43.55 -12.60 19.01
C GLU A 19 -42.39 -11.60 18.83
N VAL A 20 -42.47 -10.42 19.46
CA VAL A 20 -41.42 -9.40 19.43
C VAL A 20 -40.12 -9.91 20.07
N LEU A 21 -40.22 -10.67 21.16
CA LEU A 21 -39.06 -11.25 21.85
C LEU A 21 -38.38 -12.37 21.05
N PHE A 22 -39.12 -13.08 20.19
CA PHE A 22 -38.59 -14.15 19.35
C PHE A 22 -37.87 -13.59 18.11
N GLU A 23 -38.41 -12.54 17.49
CA GLU A 23 -37.75 -11.85 16.37
C GLU A 23 -36.42 -11.22 16.79
N ASP A 24 -36.39 -10.56 17.95
CA ASP A 24 -35.16 -10.00 18.54
C ASP A 24 -34.11 -11.09 18.83
N TYR A 25 -34.53 -12.26 19.30
CA TYR A 25 -33.63 -13.39 19.56
C TYR A 25 -33.02 -13.98 18.28
N ILE A 26 -33.82 -14.11 17.22
CA ILE A 26 -33.35 -14.57 15.91
C ILE A 26 -32.37 -13.54 15.32
N GLU A 27 -32.68 -12.26 15.41
CA GLU A 27 -31.83 -11.20 14.89
C GLU A 27 -30.50 -11.11 15.65
N LEU A 28 -30.52 -11.29 16.98
CA LEU A 28 -29.31 -11.38 17.81
C LEU A 28 -28.42 -12.56 17.41
N HIS A 29 -29.00 -13.74 17.17
CA HIS A 29 -28.25 -14.92 16.71
C HIS A 29 -27.70 -14.75 15.30
N ARG A 30 -28.45 -14.09 14.40
CA ARG A 30 -28.00 -13.76 13.05
C ARG A 30 -26.81 -12.81 13.08
N ARG A 31 -26.88 -11.75 13.91
CA ARG A 31 -25.77 -10.80 14.12
C ARG A 31 -24.54 -11.48 14.74
N LYS A 32 -24.71 -12.38 15.72
CA LYS A 32 -23.59 -13.16 16.29
C LYS A 32 -22.91 -14.06 15.24
N LYS A 33 -23.68 -14.74 14.38
CA LYS A 33 -23.12 -15.55 13.29
C LYS A 33 -22.41 -14.71 12.23
N GLN A 34 -22.96 -13.55 11.87
CA GLN A 34 -22.33 -12.59 10.94
C GLN A 34 -20.98 -12.12 11.47
N LEU A 35 -20.91 -11.69 12.73
CA LEU A 35 -19.68 -11.24 13.39
C LEU A 35 -18.62 -12.35 13.48
N GLN A 36 -19.02 -13.60 13.71
CA GLN A 36 -18.08 -14.73 13.69
C GLN A 36 -17.55 -15.03 12.28
N PHE A 37 -18.37 -14.82 11.25
CA PHE A 37 -17.95 -14.98 9.86
C PHE A 37 -16.98 -13.86 9.45
N ASP A 38 -17.28 -12.62 9.81
CA ASP A 38 -16.42 -11.46 9.54
C ASP A 38 -15.06 -11.61 10.23
N ASN A 39 -15.05 -12.11 11.47
CA ASN A 39 -13.81 -12.32 12.22
C ASN A 39 -12.96 -13.47 11.64
N ARG A 40 -13.57 -14.57 11.17
CA ARG A 40 -12.84 -15.63 10.46
C ARG A 40 -12.29 -15.11 9.13
N THR A 41 -13.07 -14.35 8.37
CA THR A 41 -12.65 -13.80 7.07
C THR A 41 -11.50 -12.81 7.24
N ALA A 42 -11.56 -11.95 8.27
CA ALA A 42 -10.46 -11.06 8.65
C ALA A 42 -9.21 -11.85 9.10
N THR A 43 -9.38 -12.93 9.87
CA THR A 43 -8.25 -13.79 10.31
C THR A 43 -7.57 -14.48 9.12
N TYR A 44 -8.34 -15.00 8.15
CA TYR A 44 -7.79 -15.59 6.94
C TYR A 44 -7.12 -14.55 6.01
N ALA A 45 -7.72 -13.37 5.86
CA ALA A 45 -7.12 -12.27 5.10
C ALA A 45 -5.81 -11.80 5.74
N PHE A 46 -5.77 -11.71 7.07
CA PHE A 46 -4.56 -11.36 7.83
C PHE A 46 -3.49 -12.45 7.72
N ALA A 47 -3.87 -13.73 7.82
CA ALA A 47 -2.94 -14.84 7.65
C ALA A 47 -2.33 -14.89 6.24
N ARG A 48 -3.15 -14.68 5.19
CA ARG A 48 -2.64 -14.58 3.81
C ARG A 48 -1.78 -13.33 3.59
N ALA A 49 -2.15 -12.19 4.17
CA ALA A 49 -1.30 -11.01 4.12
C ALA A 49 0.04 -11.27 4.81
N LYS A 50 0.05 -11.97 5.95
CA LYS A 50 1.27 -12.35 6.68
C LYS A 50 2.13 -13.34 5.90
N GLU A 51 1.52 -14.33 5.25
CA GLU A 51 2.22 -15.32 4.42
C GLU A 51 2.81 -14.68 3.14
N PHE A 52 2.08 -13.76 2.51
CA PHE A 52 2.57 -12.94 1.40
C PHE A 52 3.73 -12.04 1.83
N VAL A 53 3.64 -11.40 3.00
CA VAL A 53 4.74 -10.60 3.57
C VAL A 53 5.97 -11.47 3.87
N LEU A 54 5.80 -12.66 4.46
CA LEU A 54 6.89 -13.61 4.72
C LEU A 54 7.56 -14.11 3.44
N GLN A 55 6.79 -14.41 2.40
CA GLN A 55 7.33 -14.79 1.09
C GLN A 55 8.05 -13.63 0.39
N GLN A 56 7.62 -12.38 0.62
CA GLN A 56 8.39 -11.21 0.18
C GLN A 56 9.70 -11.09 0.96
N LEU A 57 9.70 -11.22 2.29
CA LEU A 57 10.91 -11.10 3.12
C LEU A 57 12.05 -12.05 2.71
N LEU A 58 11.76 -13.19 2.09
CA LEU A 58 12.76 -14.17 1.64
C LEU A 58 13.28 -13.93 0.21
N HIS A 59 12.68 -13.00 -0.55
CA HIS A 59 13.11 -12.71 -1.91
C HIS A 59 14.14 -11.57 -1.90
N PRO A 60 15.28 -11.67 -2.62
CA PRO A 60 16.27 -10.57 -2.69
C PRO A 60 15.68 -9.26 -3.22
N ALA A 61 14.59 -9.34 -4.00
CA ALA A 61 13.83 -8.17 -4.44
C ALA A 61 13.07 -7.43 -3.32
N ALA A 62 12.87 -8.03 -2.14
CA ALA A 62 12.27 -7.32 -1.00
C ALA A 62 13.25 -6.37 -0.30
N ALA A 63 14.55 -6.56 -0.50
CA ALA A 63 15.54 -5.54 -0.17
C ALA A 63 15.63 -4.44 -1.25
N CYS A 64 14.75 -4.47 -2.26
CA CYS A 64 14.70 -3.48 -3.34
C CYS A 64 13.47 -2.57 -3.21
N ILE A 65 13.67 -1.28 -3.43
CA ILE A 65 12.60 -0.28 -3.52
C ILE A 65 12.59 0.36 -4.90
N PHE A 66 11.39 0.66 -5.37
CA PHE A 66 11.14 1.41 -6.59
C PHE A 66 10.97 2.90 -6.26
N VAL A 67 11.65 3.76 -7.02
CA VAL A 67 11.53 5.21 -6.92
C VAL A 67 11.06 5.79 -8.26
N GLY A 68 9.86 6.34 -8.25
CA GLY A 68 9.22 7.01 -9.38
C GLY A 68 9.16 8.53 -9.23
N ASP A 69 8.54 9.17 -10.22
CA ASP A 69 8.37 10.63 -10.31
C ASP A 69 9.69 11.42 -10.32
N LEU A 70 10.75 10.81 -10.84
CA LEU A 70 12.05 11.44 -10.98
C LEU A 70 12.02 12.53 -12.06
N PRO A 71 12.80 13.62 -11.90
CA PRO A 71 12.96 14.65 -12.92
C PRO A 71 13.48 14.04 -14.23
N HIS A 72 12.95 14.52 -15.35
CA HIS A 72 13.29 14.01 -16.69
C HIS A 72 14.34 14.89 -17.41
N ASP A 73 14.47 16.12 -16.95
CA ASP A 73 15.44 17.14 -17.32
C ASP A 73 16.84 16.85 -16.75
N LEU A 74 16.93 16.14 -15.62
CA LEU A 74 18.21 15.75 -15.03
C LEU A 74 18.81 14.49 -15.69
N GLY A 75 20.15 14.48 -15.79
CA GLY A 75 20.90 13.32 -16.25
C GLY A 75 20.81 12.14 -15.27
N ARG A 76 20.84 10.91 -15.81
CA ARG A 76 20.73 9.67 -15.00
C ARG A 76 21.80 9.57 -13.90
N GLY A 77 23.04 9.97 -14.18
CA GLY A 77 24.12 9.95 -13.19
C GLY A 77 23.90 10.93 -12.05
N THR A 78 23.43 12.14 -12.34
CA THR A 78 23.07 13.14 -11.34
C THR A 78 21.95 12.62 -10.44
N ILE A 79 20.91 12.05 -11.04
CA ILE A 79 19.80 11.44 -10.29
C ILE A 79 20.31 10.29 -9.40
N ALA A 80 21.17 9.42 -9.94
CA ALA A 80 21.72 8.30 -9.18
C ALA A 80 22.50 8.77 -7.95
N ASN A 81 23.36 9.78 -8.11
CA ASN A 81 24.15 10.35 -7.00
C ASN A 81 23.25 11.01 -5.94
N MET A 82 22.25 11.79 -6.36
CA MET A 82 21.32 12.43 -5.42
C MET A 82 20.48 11.41 -4.65
N LEU A 83 19.97 10.38 -5.33
CA LEU A 83 19.25 9.28 -4.69
C LEU A 83 20.15 8.47 -3.76
N TYR A 84 21.41 8.23 -4.16
CA TYR A 84 22.38 7.54 -3.32
C TYR A 84 22.59 8.32 -2.02
N CYS A 85 22.94 9.61 -2.09
CA CYS A 85 23.11 10.44 -0.89
C CYS A 85 21.86 10.47 0.01
N LEU A 86 20.67 10.45 -0.59
CA LEU A 86 19.41 10.44 0.14
C LEU A 86 19.21 9.11 0.90
N PHE A 87 19.35 7.99 0.21
CA PHE A 87 19.02 6.67 0.75
C PHE A 87 20.14 6.05 1.60
N THR A 88 21.39 6.50 1.43
CA THR A 88 22.51 6.09 2.31
C THR A 88 22.36 6.58 3.75
N THR A 89 21.47 7.54 4.01
CA THR A 89 21.15 7.97 5.38
C THR A 89 20.43 6.89 6.20
N ILE A 90 19.83 5.90 5.52
CA ILE A 90 19.07 4.82 6.15
C ILE A 90 19.92 3.55 6.26
N GLY A 91 20.69 3.24 5.23
CA GLY A 91 21.50 2.02 5.16
C GLY A 91 22.34 1.96 3.89
N ASN A 92 23.21 0.96 3.78
CA ASN A 92 24.07 0.84 2.61
C ASN A 92 23.24 0.34 1.41
N CYS A 93 23.25 1.10 0.31
CA CYS A 93 22.40 0.82 -0.84
C CYS A 93 23.11 1.05 -2.16
N GLU A 94 22.64 0.37 -3.21
CA GLU A 94 22.97 0.65 -4.60
C GLU A 94 21.78 1.27 -5.32
N VAL A 95 22.06 2.18 -6.26
CA VAL A 95 21.04 2.88 -7.03
C VAL A 95 21.25 2.65 -8.52
N ALA A 96 20.24 2.13 -9.21
CA ALA A 96 20.21 2.04 -10.66
C ALA A 96 19.08 2.89 -11.23
N VAL A 97 19.42 3.87 -12.09
CA VAL A 97 18.45 4.75 -12.74
C VAL A 97 18.20 4.28 -14.17
N HIS A 98 16.93 4.09 -14.49
CA HIS A 98 16.44 3.60 -15.76
C HIS A 98 15.51 4.62 -16.41
N LYS A 99 15.36 4.49 -17.73
CA LYS A 99 14.37 5.23 -18.52
C LYS A 99 13.29 4.26 -18.97
N SER A 100 12.04 4.67 -18.83
CA SER A 100 10.91 3.97 -19.42
C SER A 100 10.14 4.93 -20.33
N ILE A 101 9.52 4.35 -21.35
CA ILE A 101 8.78 5.06 -22.38
C ILE A 101 7.34 4.53 -22.30
N ARG A 102 6.37 5.42 -22.12
CA ARG A 102 4.94 5.12 -22.23
C ARG A 102 4.39 5.92 -23.39
N ARG A 103 3.51 5.28 -24.14
CA ARG A 103 2.66 5.95 -25.12
C ARG A 103 1.28 6.11 -24.48
N THR A 104 0.77 7.33 -24.43
CA THR A 104 -0.57 7.62 -23.92
C THR A 104 -1.23 8.57 -24.90
N ASN A 105 -2.38 8.17 -25.45
CA ASN A 105 -3.15 8.96 -26.43
C ASN A 105 -2.32 9.43 -27.65
N GLY A 106 -1.40 8.60 -28.14
CA GLY A 106 -0.51 8.94 -29.26
C GLY A 106 0.71 9.79 -28.88
N GLU A 107 0.78 10.32 -27.66
CA GLU A 107 1.94 11.05 -27.15
C GLU A 107 2.97 10.09 -26.53
N VAL A 108 4.23 10.20 -26.95
CA VAL A 108 5.34 9.42 -26.37
C VAL A 108 5.93 10.21 -25.21
N ARG A 109 5.76 9.70 -23.99
CA ARG A 109 6.37 10.29 -22.78
C ARG A 109 7.46 9.38 -22.24
N THR A 110 8.60 9.99 -21.93
CA THR A 110 9.73 9.31 -21.28
C THR A 110 9.79 9.72 -19.82
N PHE A 111 9.96 8.76 -18.93
CA PHE A 111 10.09 9.00 -17.49
C PHE A 111 11.29 8.24 -16.95
N ASN A 112 12.01 8.90 -16.06
CA ASN A 112 13.06 8.28 -15.28
C ASN A 112 12.42 7.55 -14.10
N TYR A 113 12.94 6.37 -13.78
CA TYR A 113 12.66 5.65 -12.55
C TYR A 113 13.96 5.06 -12.01
N ALA A 114 14.02 4.78 -10.72
CA ALA A 114 15.18 4.16 -10.11
C ALA A 114 14.77 2.94 -9.29
N LEU A 115 15.72 2.03 -9.18
CA LEU A 115 15.68 0.91 -8.27
C LEU A 115 16.79 1.14 -7.25
N VAL A 116 16.44 1.08 -5.97
CA VAL A 116 17.40 1.20 -4.86
C VAL A 116 17.41 -0.12 -4.12
N GLN A 117 18.57 -0.75 -4.07
CA GLN A 117 18.75 -2.07 -3.50
C GLN A 117 19.60 -1.96 -2.23
N TYR A 118 19.04 -2.36 -1.10
CA TYR A 118 19.75 -2.45 0.16
C TYR A 118 20.40 -3.82 0.33
N GLN A 119 21.33 -3.90 1.29
CA GLN A 119 21.92 -5.17 1.70
C GLN A 119 20.91 -6.04 2.43
N THR A 120 20.04 -5.43 3.23
CA THR A 120 19.05 -6.14 4.04
C THR A 120 17.62 -5.69 3.75
N VAL A 121 16.67 -6.58 4.02
CA VAL A 121 15.24 -6.29 3.88
C VAL A 121 14.75 -5.31 4.95
N ASP A 122 15.38 -5.31 6.13
CA ASP A 122 15.03 -4.40 7.23
C ASP A 122 15.38 -2.95 6.90
N GLU A 123 16.52 -2.71 6.23
CA GLU A 123 16.89 -1.38 5.72
C GLU A 123 15.91 -0.91 4.65
N ALA A 124 15.54 -1.79 3.70
CA ALA A 124 14.55 -1.46 2.67
C ALA A 124 13.17 -1.16 3.29
N THR A 125 12.75 -1.93 4.28
CA THR A 125 11.50 -1.73 5.02
C THR A 125 11.52 -0.41 5.80
N SER A 126 12.65 -0.10 6.43
CA SER A 126 12.88 1.18 7.12
C SER A 126 12.85 2.36 6.15
N ALA A 127 13.43 2.21 4.95
CA ALA A 127 13.36 3.22 3.91
C ALA A 127 11.92 3.44 3.41
N LEU A 128 11.14 2.38 3.29
CA LEU A 128 9.72 2.45 2.92
C LEU A 128 8.86 3.09 4.02
N SER A 129 9.11 2.77 5.29
CA SER A 129 8.36 3.36 6.40
C SER A 129 8.67 4.86 6.57
N GLN A 130 9.92 5.24 6.36
CA GLN A 130 10.36 6.65 6.38
C GLN A 130 10.10 7.39 5.05
N ALA A 131 9.62 6.68 4.01
CA ALA A 131 9.39 7.25 2.69
C ALA A 131 8.45 8.46 2.72
N HIS A 132 7.42 8.38 3.58
CA HIS A 132 6.37 9.38 3.66
C HIS A 132 6.72 10.60 4.54
N THR A 133 7.76 10.49 5.37
CA THR A 133 8.20 11.54 6.29
C THR A 133 9.55 12.10 5.83
N THR A 134 10.64 11.45 6.23
CA THR A 134 12.03 11.93 6.05
C THR A 134 12.44 11.94 4.59
N VAL A 135 12.18 10.87 3.86
CA VAL A 135 12.56 10.81 2.44
C VAL A 135 11.75 11.80 1.63
N ARG A 136 10.47 12.01 1.95
CA ARG A 136 9.63 12.98 1.26
C ARG A 136 10.10 14.42 1.47
N SER A 137 10.46 14.81 2.70
CA SER A 137 10.93 16.17 2.99
C SER A 137 12.31 16.43 2.37
N LEU A 138 13.24 15.49 2.49
CA LEU A 138 14.57 15.59 1.88
C LEU A 138 14.51 15.54 0.35
N ALA A 139 13.66 14.70 -0.22
CA ALA A 139 13.44 14.66 -1.66
C ALA A 139 12.87 15.98 -2.20
N LEU A 140 11.95 16.61 -1.45
CA LEU A 140 11.45 17.92 -1.80
C LEU A 140 12.58 18.96 -1.79
N ALA A 141 13.51 18.89 -0.84
CA ALA A 141 14.65 19.80 -0.79
C ALA A 141 15.65 19.58 -1.94
N VAL A 142 15.91 18.31 -2.32
CA VAL A 142 16.92 17.96 -3.33
C VAL A 142 16.39 18.04 -4.76
N PHE A 143 15.21 17.47 -5.00
CA PHE A 143 14.62 17.36 -6.34
C PHE A 143 13.52 18.40 -6.59
N GLN A 144 13.21 19.26 -5.61
CA GLN A 144 12.11 20.23 -5.67
C GLN A 144 10.75 19.60 -5.97
N ARG A 145 10.62 18.29 -5.72
CA ARG A 145 9.41 17.52 -6.00
C ARG A 145 9.32 16.29 -5.11
N PRO A 146 8.10 15.83 -4.79
CA PRO A 146 7.93 14.59 -4.06
C PRO A 146 8.34 13.40 -4.95
N LEU A 147 9.06 12.46 -4.37
CA LEU A 147 9.35 11.17 -5.00
C LEU A 147 8.31 10.14 -4.60
N ARG A 148 8.01 9.23 -5.54
CA ARG A 148 7.14 8.09 -5.27
C ARG A 148 7.97 6.88 -4.94
N VAL A 149 8.04 6.52 -3.66
CA VAL A 149 8.76 5.32 -3.20
C VAL A 149 7.77 4.19 -2.96
N GLN A 150 8.03 3.01 -3.51
CA GLN A 150 7.18 1.82 -3.37
C GLN A 150 8.03 0.55 -3.22
N PRO A 151 7.49 -0.54 -2.66
CA PRO A 151 8.13 -1.85 -2.72
C PRO A 151 8.41 -2.24 -4.18
N CYS A 152 9.58 -2.79 -4.46
CA CYS A 152 9.87 -3.27 -5.80
C CYS A 152 9.08 -4.54 -6.10
N VAL A 153 8.24 -4.49 -7.13
CA VAL A 153 7.43 -5.64 -7.58
C VAL A 153 8.12 -6.40 -8.73
N ALA A 154 9.23 -5.89 -9.24
CA ALA A 154 9.94 -6.49 -10.36
C ALA A 154 10.82 -7.64 -9.87
N LYS A 155 10.74 -8.81 -10.53
CA LYS A 155 11.71 -9.92 -10.37
C LYS A 155 13.15 -9.56 -10.79
N ARG A 156 13.37 -8.34 -11.27
CA ARG A 156 14.69 -7.83 -11.68
C ARG A 156 15.39 -7.31 -10.44
N SER A 157 16.23 -8.13 -9.82
CA SER A 157 17.20 -7.67 -8.85
C SER A 157 18.28 -6.84 -9.56
N ILE A 158 18.73 -5.76 -8.93
CA ILE A 158 20.05 -5.22 -9.23
C ILE A 158 21.03 -6.17 -8.53
N THR A 159 22.05 -6.65 -9.24
CA THR A 159 23.14 -7.38 -8.60
C THR A 159 23.95 -6.39 -7.77
N VAL A 160 23.81 -6.45 -6.44
CA VAL A 160 24.65 -5.66 -5.53
C VAL A 160 26.05 -6.23 -5.56
N TRP A 161 26.98 -5.48 -6.15
CA TRP A 161 28.39 -5.77 -5.99
C TRP A 161 28.85 -4.95 -4.81
N LEU A 162 28.95 -5.60 -3.63
CA LEU A 162 29.62 -5.03 -2.47
C LEU A 162 30.91 -4.36 -2.95
N ARG A 163 30.94 -3.01 -2.92
CA ARG A 163 32.20 -2.30 -3.10
C ARG A 163 33.12 -2.87 -2.02
N PRO A 164 34.30 -3.42 -2.38
CA PRO A 164 35.24 -3.85 -1.37
C PRO A 164 35.46 -2.67 -0.43
N SER A 165 35.13 -2.87 0.84
CA SER A 165 35.39 -1.89 1.88
C SER A 165 36.85 -1.51 1.74
N THR A 166 37.10 -0.24 1.47
CA THR A 166 38.45 0.30 1.53
C THR A 166 38.75 0.38 3.02
N ASP A 167 39.12 -0.74 3.62
CA ASP A 167 39.79 -0.75 4.92
C ASP A 167 41.08 0.05 4.74
N LYS A 168 41.08 1.26 5.27
CA LYS A 168 42.26 2.05 5.60
C LYS A 168 42.04 2.67 6.97
#